data_AF-A0A5J9VL16-F1
#
_entry.id   AF-A0A5J9VL16-F1
#
_cell.length_a   1.000
_cell.length_b   1.000
_cell.length_c   1.000
_cell.angle_alpha   90.00
_cell.angle_beta   90.00
_cell.angle_gamma   90.00
#
_symmetry.space_group_name_H-M   'P 1'
#
loop_
_entity.id
_entity.type
_entity.pdbx_description
1 polymer ?
#
loop_
_entity_poly.entity_id
_entity_poly.type
_entity_poly.pdbx_seq_one_letter_code
_entity_poly.pdbx_strand_id
1 'polypeptide(L)'
;MATIPDWTSLPDNLVRQIGDCFMAANDLDYYMDFRAVCQDWRSNTDNPKDKKKDGPEDPRFHPSKWVLLERHEDVDAITLMNVDTGRFLCKNIALLLRRRSHPPGGKRISL
;
A
#
# COMPACT_ATOMS: atom_id res chain seq x y z
N MET A 1 -4.99 12.03 35.30
CA MET A 1 -4.23 12.00 34.02
C MET A 1 -4.75 10.82 33.22
N ALA A 2 -5.36 11.05 32.06
CA ALA A 2 -5.83 9.94 31.21
C ALA A 2 -4.61 9.29 30.54
N THR A 3 -4.36 8.02 30.83
CA THR A 3 -3.34 7.22 30.15
C THR A 3 -3.80 7.00 28.71
N ILE A 4 -2.96 7.36 27.75
CA ILE A 4 -3.19 7.01 26.34
C ILE A 4 -3.25 5.47 26.28
N PRO A 5 -4.32 4.87 25.73
CA PRO A 5 -4.40 3.42 25.60
C PRO A 5 -3.22 2.90 24.79
N ASP A 6 -2.57 1.85 25.29
CA ASP A 6 -1.53 1.17 24.53
C ASP A 6 -2.17 0.29 23.45
N TRP A 7 -2.38 0.89 22.29
CA TRP A 7 -2.94 0.22 21.12
C TRP A 7 -2.07 -0.92 20.60
N THR A 8 -0.79 -0.99 20.97
CA THR A 8 0.06 -2.12 20.57
C THR A 8 -0.39 -3.44 21.18
N SER A 9 -1.11 -3.39 22.32
CA SER A 9 -1.69 -4.55 23.00
C SER A 9 -3.03 -5.05 22.44
N LEU A 10 -3.50 -4.47 21.33
CA LEU A 10 -4.78 -4.84 20.72
C LEU A 10 -4.75 -6.32 20.27
N PRO A 11 -5.79 -7.13 20.62
CA PRO A 11 -5.90 -8.51 20.16
C PRO A 11 -5.78 -8.67 18.64
N ASP A 12 -5.06 -9.69 18.20
CA ASP A 12 -4.78 -9.98 16.78
C ASP A 12 -6.04 -10.01 15.89
N ASN A 13 -7.15 -10.53 16.41
CA ASN A 13 -8.41 -10.60 15.67
C ASN A 13 -9.02 -9.21 15.42
N LEU A 14 -8.85 -8.27 16.35
CA LEU A 14 -9.30 -6.89 16.18
C LEU A 14 -8.39 -6.13 15.22
N VAL A 15 -7.08 -6.35 15.30
CA VAL A 15 -6.12 -5.80 14.33
C VAL A 15 -6.49 -6.24 12.90
N ARG A 16 -6.79 -7.53 12.71
CA ARG A 16 -7.27 -8.09 11.43
C ARG A 16 -8.56 -7.43 10.96
N GLN A 17 -9.55 -7.35 11.85
CA GLN A 17 -10.85 -6.77 11.52
C GLN A 17 -10.75 -5.29 11.10
N ILE A 18 -9.91 -4.50 11.79
CA ILE A 18 -9.66 -3.11 11.40
C ILE A 18 -9.00 -3.06 10.02
N GLY A 19 -8.02 -3.92 9.76
CA GLY A 19 -7.40 -4.07 8.44
C GLY A 19 -8.42 -4.39 7.35
N ASP A 20 -9.29 -5.36 7.59
CA ASP A 20 -10.37 -5.77 6.68
C ASP A 20 -11.34 -4.62 6.38
N CYS A 21 -11.65 -3.78 7.37
CA CYS A 21 -12.47 -2.59 7.17
C CYS A 21 -11.84 -1.61 6.17
N PHE A 22 -10.54 -1.32 6.28
CA PHE A 22 -9.85 -0.44 5.32
C PHE A 22 -9.82 -1.05 3.91
N MET A 23 -9.61 -2.37 3.82
CA MET A 23 -9.60 -3.09 2.54
C MET A 23 -10.98 -3.06 1.87
N ALA A 24 -12.06 -3.27 2.64
CA ALA A 24 -13.43 -3.17 2.15
C ALA A 24 -13.79 -1.75 1.66
N ALA A 25 -13.26 -0.72 2.30
CA ALA A 25 -13.43 0.67 1.91
C ALA A 25 -12.54 1.11 0.72
N ASN A 26 -11.63 0.25 0.25
CA ASN A 26 -10.61 0.58 -0.75
C ASN A 26 -9.69 1.76 -0.29
N ASP A 27 -9.54 1.93 1.02
CA ASP A 27 -8.69 2.93 1.68
C ASP A 27 -7.28 2.34 1.90
N LEU A 28 -6.61 2.00 0.80
CA LEU A 28 -5.31 1.32 0.82
C LEU A 28 -4.19 2.14 1.46
N ASP A 29 -4.29 3.48 1.39
CA ASP A 29 -3.36 4.37 2.08
C ASP A 29 -3.44 4.19 3.59
N TYR A 30 -4.65 4.19 4.16
CA TYR A 30 -4.88 3.97 5.58
C TYR A 30 -4.56 2.56 6.01
N TYR A 31 -4.83 1.56 5.17
CA TYR A 31 -4.37 0.21 5.44
C TYR A 31 -2.84 0.15 5.59
N MET A 32 -2.10 0.81 4.71
CA MET A 32 -0.63 0.82 4.76
C MET A 32 -0.07 1.61 5.94
N ASP A 33 -0.70 2.73 6.30
CA ASP A 33 -0.34 3.52 7.49
C ASP A 33 -0.67 2.77 8.79
N PHE A 34 -1.81 2.09 8.85
CA PHE A 34 -2.19 1.19 9.95
C PHE A 34 -1.13 0.09 10.16
N ARG A 35 -0.65 -0.53 9.08
CA ARG A 35 0.45 -1.51 9.12
C ARG A 35 1.81 -0.88 9.44
N ALA A 36 1.96 0.44 9.39
CA ALA A 36 3.20 1.12 9.71
C ALA A 36 3.43 1.27 11.22
N VAL A 37 2.35 1.24 12.02
CA VAL A 37 2.35 1.58 13.46
C VAL A 37 3.33 0.73 14.28
N CYS A 38 3.20 -0.60 14.27
CA CYS A 38 4.11 -1.50 14.98
C CYS A 38 4.28 -2.83 14.24
N GLN A 39 5.26 -3.63 14.66
CA GLN A 39 5.56 -4.91 14.03
C GLN A 39 4.45 -5.94 14.24
N ASP A 40 3.80 -5.94 15.41
CA ASP A 40 2.71 -6.87 15.74
C ASP A 40 1.46 -6.60 14.90
N TRP A 41 1.15 -5.33 14.63
CA TRP A 41 0.05 -4.98 13.73
C TRP A 41 0.37 -5.37 12.29
N ARG A 42 1.62 -5.18 11.87
CA ARG A 42 2.09 -5.54 10.53
C ARG A 42 2.08 -7.03 10.26
N SER A 43 2.40 -7.87 11.26
CA SER A 43 2.43 -9.34 11.16
C SER A 43 1.03 -9.94 11.18
N ASN A 44 0.07 -9.28 11.83
CA ASN A 44 -1.32 -9.71 11.92
C ASN A 44 -2.21 -9.25 10.78
N THR A 45 -1.66 -8.65 9.73
CA THR A 45 -2.41 -8.11 8.59
C THR A 45 -1.86 -8.66 7.28
N ASP A 46 -2.75 -8.85 6.31
CA ASP A 46 -2.37 -9.35 4.98
C ASP A 46 -1.28 -8.46 4.35
N ASN A 47 -0.23 -9.08 3.83
CA ASN A 47 0.86 -8.33 3.20
C ASN A 47 0.72 -8.38 1.68
N PRO A 48 0.66 -7.22 0.98
CA PRO A 48 0.60 -7.19 -0.48
C PRO A 48 1.83 -7.82 -1.16
N LYS A 49 2.93 -8.01 -0.42
CA LYS A 49 4.14 -8.66 -0.94
C LYS A 49 4.13 -10.18 -0.77
N ASP A 50 3.18 -10.74 -0.02
CA ASP A 50 3.06 -12.19 0.17
C ASP A 50 2.44 -12.77 -1.10
N LYS A 51 3.27 -12.88 -2.14
CA LYS A 51 2.85 -13.53 -3.38
C LYS A 51 2.71 -15.03 -3.09
N LYS A 52 1.57 -15.60 -3.46
CA LYS A 52 1.54 -17.04 -3.74
C LYS A 52 2.55 -17.26 -4.86
N LYS A 53 3.48 -18.20 -4.68
CA LYS A 53 4.67 -18.41 -5.52
C LYS A 53 4.35 -18.44 -7.03
N ASP A 54 3.13 -18.86 -7.39
CA ASP A 54 2.61 -18.94 -8.76
C ASP A 54 1.17 -18.37 -8.91
N GLY A 55 0.71 -17.54 -7.97
CA GLY A 55 -0.66 -17.02 -7.96
C GLY A 55 -0.77 -15.55 -8.40
N PRO A 56 -1.94 -15.12 -8.90
CA PRO A 56 -2.18 -13.71 -9.20
C PRO A 56 -2.02 -12.87 -7.93
N GLU A 57 -1.64 -11.60 -8.12
CA GLU A 57 -1.63 -10.63 -7.03
C GLU A 57 -3.04 -10.50 -6.46
N ASP A 58 -3.14 -10.38 -5.14
CA ASP A 58 -4.44 -10.26 -4.48
C ASP A 58 -5.12 -8.95 -4.92
N PRO A 59 -6.26 -9.03 -5.64
CA PRO A 59 -6.92 -7.87 -6.22
C PRO A 59 -7.36 -6.84 -5.18
N ARG A 60 -7.49 -7.23 -3.90
CA ARG A 60 -7.87 -6.30 -2.83
C ARG A 60 -6.82 -5.20 -2.61
N PHE A 61 -5.57 -5.43 -3.01
CA PHE A 61 -4.50 -4.43 -2.95
C PHE A 61 -4.37 -3.57 -4.22
N HIS A 62 -5.25 -3.78 -5.20
CA HIS A 62 -5.27 -2.92 -6.38
C HIS A 62 -6.10 -1.67 -6.08
N PRO A 63 -5.57 -0.46 -6.32
CA PRO A 63 -6.29 0.78 -6.12
C PRO A 63 -7.37 0.93 -7.21
N SER A 64 -8.47 0.18 -7.07
CA SER A 64 -9.51 0.04 -8.10
C SER A 64 -10.44 1.25 -8.20
N LYS A 65 -10.60 1.99 -7.11
CA LYS A 65 -11.47 3.18 -7.03
C LYS A 65 -10.68 4.49 -6.98
N TRP A 66 -9.43 4.49 -7.42
CA TRP A 66 -8.59 5.68 -7.42
C TRP A 66 -8.33 6.15 -8.85
N VAL A 67 -8.62 7.42 -9.13
CA VAL A 67 -8.33 8.04 -10.42
C VAL A 67 -7.17 9.02 -10.28
N LEU A 68 -6.30 9.05 -11.29
CA LEU A 68 -5.25 10.07 -11.38
C LEU A 68 -5.89 11.41 -11.75
N LEU A 69 -5.78 12.38 -10.86
CA LEU A 69 -6.23 13.74 -11.12
C LEU A 69 -5.12 14.62 -11.67
N GLU A 70 -3.94 14.55 -11.06
CA GLU A 70 -2.86 15.47 -11.38
C GLU A 70 -1.50 14.81 -11.22
N ARG A 71 -0.56 15.18 -12.11
CA ARG A 71 0.85 14.84 -12.00
C ARG A 71 1.64 16.13 -11.73
N HIS A 72 2.42 16.09 -10.66
CA HIS A 72 3.30 17.15 -10.22
C HIS A 72 4.72 16.80 -10.69
N GLU A 73 5.11 17.31 -11.85
CA GLU A 73 6.39 16.95 -12.50
C GLU A 73 7.61 17.47 -11.74
N ASP A 74 7.47 18.61 -11.07
CA ASP A 74 8.50 19.28 -10.27
C ASP A 74 8.93 18.48 -9.04
N VAL A 75 7.99 17.78 -8.41
CA VAL A 75 8.21 16.96 -7.21
C VAL A 75 8.09 15.46 -7.46
N ASP A 76 7.99 15.06 -8.73
CA ASP A 76 7.77 13.69 -9.19
C ASP A 76 6.67 12.99 -8.36
N ALA A 77 5.50 13.62 -8.28
CA ALA A 77 4.37 13.12 -7.51
C ALA A 77 3.08 13.02 -8.34
N ILE A 78 2.16 12.17 -7.88
CA ILE A 78 0.79 12.09 -8.40
C ILE A 78 -0.21 12.38 -7.29
N THR A 79 -1.30 13.03 -7.67
CA THR A 79 -2.51 13.14 -6.86
C THR A 79 -3.57 12.20 -7.41
N LEU A 80 -4.00 11.27 -6.55
CA LEU A 80 -5.08 10.34 -6.80
C LEU A 80 -6.33 10.82 -6.04
N MET A 81 -7.51 10.57 -6.59
CA MET A 81 -8.77 10.76 -5.87
C MET A 81 -9.56 9.46 -5.82
N ASN A 82 -10.03 9.10 -4.64
CA ASN A 82 -10.96 8.00 -4.44
C ASN A 82 -12.34 8.43 -4.96
N VAL A 83 -12.89 7.71 -5.94
CA VAL A 83 -14.15 8.11 -6.60
C VAL A 83 -15.40 7.85 -5.74
N ASP A 84 -15.30 6.98 -4.75
CA ASP A 84 -16.43 6.70 -3.85
C ASP A 84 -16.48 7.69 -2.69
N THR A 85 -15.31 8.09 -2.17
CA THR A 85 -15.21 8.92 -0.95
C THR A 85 -14.82 10.37 -1.23
N GLY A 86 -14.33 10.69 -2.42
CA GLY A 86 -13.82 12.01 -2.79
C GLY A 86 -12.48 12.37 -2.12
N ARG A 87 -11.83 11.42 -1.45
CA ARG A 87 -10.55 11.65 -0.75
C ARG A 87 -9.39 11.78 -1.72
N PHE A 88 -8.44 12.64 -1.38
CA PHE A 88 -7.21 12.87 -2.15
C PHE A 88 -6.02 12.18 -1.50
N LEU A 89 -5.14 11.62 -2.33
CA LEU A 89 -3.89 10.98 -1.93
C LEU A 89 -2.75 11.46 -2.83
N CYS A 90 -1.78 12.16 -2.24
CA CYS A 90 -0.55 12.55 -2.92
C CYS A 90 0.56 11.51 -2.65
N LYS A 91 1.20 11.00 -3.71
CA LYS A 91 2.30 10.04 -3.60
C LYS A 91 3.43 10.37 -4.56
N ASN A 92 4.66 10.26 -4.07
CA ASN A 92 5.86 10.37 -4.88
C ASN A 92 6.04 9.12 -5.78
N ILE A 93 6.29 9.35 -7.08
CA ILE A 93 6.35 8.35 -8.14
C ILE A 93 7.70 7.63 -8.17
N ALA A 94 8.82 8.29 -7.84
CA ALA A 94 10.13 7.66 -7.75
C ALA A 94 10.13 6.42 -6.82
N LEU A 95 9.29 6.44 -5.78
CA LEU A 95 9.09 5.29 -4.88
C LEU A 95 8.26 4.15 -5.50
N LEU A 96 7.41 4.44 -6.49
CA LEU A 96 6.56 3.45 -7.17
C LEU A 96 7.31 2.76 -8.33
N LEU A 97 8.18 3.48 -9.06
CA LEU A 97 8.85 2.98 -10.26
C LEU A 97 10.07 2.07 -9.99
N ARG A 98 10.60 2.02 -8.77
CA ARG A 98 11.72 1.12 -8.41
C ARG A 98 11.37 -0.38 -8.54
N ARG A 99 10.10 -0.74 -8.76
CA ARG A 99 9.66 -2.13 -8.99
C ARG A 99 9.71 -2.59 -10.46
N ARG A 100 10.09 -1.73 -11.42
CA ARG A 100 10.19 -2.09 -12.85
C ARG A 100 11.60 -2.04 -13.45
N SER A 101 12.65 -1.83 -12.67
CA SER A 101 14.02 -1.96 -13.16
C SER A 101 14.52 -3.40 -13.00
N HIS A 102 14.09 -4.30 -13.90
CA HIS A 102 14.90 -5.46 -14.25
C HIS A 102 16.00 -4.94 -15.20
N PRO A 103 17.30 -5.16 -14.93
CA PRO A 103 18.32 -4.72 -15.88
C PRO A 103 18.14 -5.52 -17.18
N PRO A 104 18.15 -4.89 -18.37
CA PRO A 104 18.18 -5.65 -19.60
C PRO A 104 19.48 -6.42 -19.63
N GLY A 105 19.37 -7.75 -19.69
CA GLY A 105 20.48 -8.67 -19.93
C GLY A 105 21.09 -8.40 -21.29
N GLY A 106 21.96 -7.39 -21.37
CA GLY A 106 22.84 -7.15 -22.49
C GLY A 106 24.02 -8.09 -22.43
N LYS A 107 23.81 -9.36 -22.83
CA LYS A 107 24.93 -10.18 -23.31
C LYS A 107 25.41 -9.55 -24.61
N ARG A 108 26.47 -8.73 -24.54
CA ARG A 108 27.24 -8.35 -25.71
C ARG A 108 28.13 -9.54 -26.07
N ILE A 109 27.59 -10.42 -26.90
CA ILE A 109 28.38 -11.38 -27.67
C ILE A 109 28.75 -10.67 -28.97
N SER A 110 30.04 -10.60 -29.29
CA SER A 110 30.62 -11.05 -30.56
C SER A 110 31.97 -10.38 -30.84
N LEU A 111 32.95 -11.27 -31.02
CA LEU A 111 34.25 -11.18 -31.73
C LEU A 111 35.29 -10.19 -31.21
#